data_AF-A0A8H7ZW32-F1
#
_entry.id   AF-A0A8H7ZW32-F1
#
_cell.length_a   1.000
_cell.length_b   1.000
_cell.length_c   1.000
_cell.angle_alpha   90.00
_cell.angle_beta   90.00
_cell.angle_gamma   90.00
#
_symmetry.space_group_name_H-M   'P 1'
#
loop_
_entity.id
_entity.type
_entity.pdbx_description
1 polymer ?
#
loop_
_entity_poly.entity_id
_entity_poly.type
_entity_poly.pdbx_seq_one_letter_code
_entity_poly.pdbx_strand_id
1 'polypeptide(L)' 'QERPTPQELQANPKLSIVFNELVQILPTFRHTEYNRKPDMDVTFRRLTPKLKTEIRDELNAYKKNEMPVHEQSLRNTNFH' A
#
# COMPACT_ATOMS: atom_id res chain seq x y z
N GLN A 1 12.25 -20.46 8.10
CA GLN A 1 12.74 -19.96 9.40
C GLN A 1 11.53 -19.80 10.28
N GLU A 2 11.44 -20.58 11.36
CA GLU A 2 10.33 -20.50 12.32
C GLU A 2 10.44 -19.23 13.17
N ARG A 3 9.30 -18.71 13.61
CA ARG A 3 9.24 -17.55 14.51
C ARG A 3 9.82 -17.96 15.88
N PRO A 4 10.81 -17.22 16.41
CA PRO A 4 11.37 -17.50 17.74
C PRO A 4 10.30 -17.40 18.85
N THR A 5 10.41 -18.25 19.85
CA THR A 5 9.60 -18.20 21.06
C THR A 5 9.99 -17.02 21.95
N PRO A 6 9.10 -16.54 22.85
CA PRO A 6 9.42 -15.41 23.73
C PRO A 6 10.66 -15.62 24.61
N GLN A 7 10.93 -16.86 25.01
CA GLN A 7 12.10 -17.24 25.82
C GLN A 7 13.41 -17.14 25.01
N GLU A 8 13.37 -17.52 23.73
CA GLU A 8 14.52 -17.39 22.81
C GLU A 8 14.84 -15.93 22.47
N LEU A 9 13.81 -15.07 22.40
CA LEU A 9 13.99 -13.61 22.24
C LEU A 9 14.63 -12.95 23.46
N GLN A 10 14.32 -13.43 24.67
CA GLN A 10 14.96 -12.97 25.91
C GLN A 10 16.40 -13.47 26.02
N ALA A 11 16.66 -14.71 25.59
CA ALA A 11 17.99 -15.32 25.64
C ALA A 11 18.96 -14.74 24.60
N ASN A 12 18.45 -14.16 23.49
CA ASN A 12 19.27 -13.56 22.45
C ASN A 12 18.90 -12.08 22.24
N PRO A 13 19.56 -11.14 22.96
CA PRO A 13 19.30 -9.71 22.86
C PRO A 13 19.49 -9.13 21.45
N LYS A 14 20.22 -9.83 20.56
CA LYS A 14 20.39 -9.42 19.16
C LYS A 14 19.13 -9.65 18.30
N LEU A 15 18.16 -10.42 18.81
CA LEU A 15 16.86 -10.64 18.17
C LEU A 15 15.78 -9.68 18.68
N SER A 16 16.09 -8.81 19.65
CA SER A 16 15.11 -7.84 20.17
C SER A 16 15.27 -6.50 19.44
N ILE A 17 14.15 -5.99 18.91
CA ILE A 17 14.05 -4.60 18.48
C ILE A 17 13.70 -3.76 19.69
N VAL A 18 14.41 -2.65 19.88
CA VAL A 18 14.13 -1.67 20.93
C VAL A 18 13.68 -0.37 20.26
N PHE A 19 12.63 0.24 20.81
CA PHE A 19 12.11 1.50 20.33
C PHE A 19 12.63 2.63 21.23
N ASN A 20 12.98 3.76 20.62
CA ASN A 20 13.27 4.96 21.37
C ASN A 20 11.95 5.52 21.94
N GLU A 21 11.92 5.81 23.23
CA GLU A 21 10.76 6.42 23.90
C GLU A 21 10.57 7.89 23.52
N LEU A 22 11.65 8.56 23.08
CA LEU A 22 11.64 9.96 22.69
C LEU A 22 11.29 10.10 21.21
N VAL A 23 10.15 10.72 20.96
CA VAL A 23 9.72 11.11 19.61
C VAL A 23 10.11 12.57 19.37
N GLN A 24 11.03 12.80 18.44
CA GLN A 24 11.36 14.14 17.99
C GLN A 24 10.26 14.67 17.07
N ILE A 25 9.67 15.81 17.43
CA ILE A 25 8.67 16.49 16.60
C ILE A 25 9.34 17.69 15.94
N LEU A 26 9.46 17.66 14.61
CA LEU A 26 9.94 18.80 13.83
C LEU A 26 8.77 19.73 13.49
N PRO A 27 8.98 21.07 13.48
CA PRO A 27 7.99 22.00 12.96
C PRO A 27 7.64 21.67 11.51
N THR A 28 6.36 21.49 11.24
CA THR A 28 5.80 21.31 9.91
C THR A 28 4.42 21.95 9.88
N PHE A 29 3.89 22.18 8.68
CA PHE A 29 2.60 22.80 8.50
C PHE A 29 1.52 22.04 9.27
N ARG A 30 0.80 22.73 10.15
CA ARG A 30 -0.35 22.14 10.86
C ARG A 30 -1.52 21.91 9.92
N HIS A 31 -2.45 21.04 10.32
CA HIS A 31 -3.70 20.82 9.57
C HIS A 31 -4.55 22.09 9.43
N THR A 32 -4.32 23.09 10.28
CA THR A 32 -4.98 24.40 10.25
C THR A 32 -4.37 25.36 9.23
N GLU A 33 -3.13 25.10 8.78
CA GLU A 33 -2.39 26.01 7.91
C GLU A 33 -2.76 25.83 6.43
N TYR A 34 -3.30 24.67 6.05
CA TYR A 34 -3.92 24.48 4.75
C TYR A 34 -4.89 23.28 4.76
N ASN A 35 -5.86 23.33 3.84
CA ASN A 35 -6.85 22.27 3.71
C ASN A 35 -6.27 21.06 2.96
N ARG A 36 -6.12 19.93 3.67
CA ARG A 36 -5.72 18.62 3.10
C ARG A 36 -6.91 17.77 2.67
N LYS A 37 -8.15 18.24 2.85
CA LYS A 37 -9.33 17.45 2.49
C LYS A 37 -9.34 17.28 0.97
N PRO A 38 -9.48 16.04 0.48
CA PRO A 38 -9.71 15.83 -0.94
C PRO A 38 -11.04 16.46 -1.33
N ASP A 39 -11.23 16.66 -2.64
CA ASP A 39 -12.56 17.00 -3.17
C ASP A 39 -13.59 15.96 -2.67
N MET A 40 -14.80 16.40 -2.34
CA MET A 40 -15.87 15.47 -1.99
C MET A 40 -16.45 14.78 -3.23
N ASP A 41 -16.27 15.38 -4.42
CA ASP A 41 -16.68 14.84 -5.72
C ASP A 41 -15.53 14.14 -6.46
N VAL A 42 -14.88 13.19 -5.78
CA VAL A 42 -13.84 12.33 -6.39
C VAL A 42 -14.41 11.40 -7.46
N THR A 43 -13.68 11.25 -8.58
CA THR A 43 -14.11 10.48 -9.76
C THR A 43 -14.56 9.05 -9.43
N PHE A 44 -13.93 8.37 -8.47
CA PHE A 44 -14.31 7.00 -8.11
C PHE A 44 -15.72 6.88 -7.52
N ARG A 45 -16.27 7.97 -6.94
CA ARG A 45 -17.65 8.00 -6.40
C ARG A 45 -18.71 8.03 -7.50
N ARG A 46 -18.36 8.52 -8.70
CA ARG A 46 -19.27 8.62 -9.86
C ARG A 46 -19.17 7.43 -10.81
N LEU A 47 -18.49 6.36 -10.41
CA LEU A 47 -18.32 5.17 -11.25
C LEU A 47 -19.64 4.42 -11.42
N THR A 48 -20.25 4.59 -12.59
CA THR A 48 -21.41 3.79 -13.02
C THR A 48 -20.99 2.34 -13.27
N PRO A 49 -21.92 1.37 -13.22
CA PRO A 49 -21.62 -0.03 -13.54
C PRO A 49 -20.98 -0.21 -14.92
N LYS A 50 -21.46 0.53 -15.91
CA LYS A 50 -20.89 0.54 -17.28
C LYS A 50 -19.43 0.97 -17.26
N LEU A 51 -19.12 2.09 -16.63
CA LEU A 51 -17.76 2.63 -16.57
C LEU A 51 -16.81 1.68 -15.80
N LYS A 52 -17.31 0.96 -14.80
CA LYS A 52 -16.51 -0.07 -14.11
C LYS A 52 -16.15 -1.24 -15.02
N THR A 53 -17.06 -1.65 -15.90
CA THR A 53 -16.78 -2.70 -16.90
C THR A 53 -15.76 -2.20 -17.92
N GLU A 54 -15.92 -0.99 -18.43
CA GLU A 54 -14.95 -0.38 -19.35
C GLU A 54 -13.55 -0.29 -18.74
N ILE A 55 -13.43 0.17 -17.48
CA ILE A 55 -12.16 0.22 -16.75
C ILE A 55 -11.57 -1.19 -16.53
N ARG A 56 -12.42 -2.19 -16.27
CA ARG A 56 -11.96 -3.59 -16.11
C ARG A 56 -11.30 -4.08 -17.39
N ASP A 57 -11.98 -3.88 -18.52
CA ASP A 57 -11.54 -4.38 -19.82
C ASP A 57 -10.24 -3.68 -20.25
N GLU A 58 -10.18 -2.35 -20.07
CA GLU A 58 -8.98 -1.55 -20.32
C GLU A 58 -7.79 -2.03 -19.45
N LEU A 59 -7.99 -2.20 -18.14
CA LEU A 59 -6.92 -2.64 -17.25
C LEU A 59 -6.45 -4.06 -17.56
N ASN A 60 -7.36 -4.97 -17.93
CA ASN A 60 -7.00 -6.33 -18.31
C ASN A 60 -6.21 -6.35 -19.63
N ALA A 61 -6.58 -5.51 -20.61
CA ALA A 61 -5.84 -5.35 -21.85
C ALA A 61 -4.43 -4.79 -21.61
N TYR A 62 -4.31 -3.73 -20.81
CA TYR A 62 -3.03 -3.13 -20.45
C TYR A 62 -2.11 -4.13 -19.74
N LYS A 63 -2.63 -4.82 -18.72
CA LYS A 63 -1.86 -5.81 -17.94
C LYS A 63 -1.37 -6.99 -18.77
N LYS A 64 -2.08 -7.33 -19.84
CA LYS A 64 -1.74 -8.46 -20.71
C LYS A 64 -0.73 -8.06 -21.80
N ASN A 65 -0.90 -6.88 -22.40
CA ASN A 65 -0.24 -6.54 -23.65
C ASN A 65 0.88 -5.50 -23.49
N GLU A 66 0.80 -4.64 -22.47
CA GLU A 66 1.67 -3.46 -22.36
C GLU A 66 2.50 -3.46 -21.07
N MET A 67 1.94 -3.95 -19.97
CA MET A 67 2.61 -3.91 -18.67
C MET A 67 3.76 -4.94 -18.62
N PRO A 68 5.03 -4.50 -18.51
CA PRO A 68 6.15 -5.43 -18.41
C PRO A 68 6.10 -6.13 -17.05
N VAL A 69 6.07 -7.47 -17.06
CA VAL A 69 6.09 -8.30 -15.86
C VAL A 69 7.16 -9.36 -16.04
N HIS A 70 7.98 -9.56 -15.01
CA HIS A 70 8.98 -10.62 -15.00
C HIS A 70 8.30 -11.99 -15.15
N GLU A 71 8.87 -12.90 -15.95
CA GLU A 71 8.24 -14.18 -16.32
C GLU A 71 7.79 -15.01 -15.11
N GLN A 72 8.63 -15.08 -14.07
CA GLN A 72 8.32 -15.82 -12.83
C GLN A 72 7.21 -15.18 -11.98
N SER A 73 6.90 -13.92 -12.24
CA SER A 73 5.89 -13.12 -11.53
C SER A 73 4.58 -12.99 -12.30
N LEU A 74 4.47 -13.53 -13.53
CA LEU A 74 3.26 -13.40 -14.35
C LEU A 74 2.00 -13.86 -13.63
N ARG A 75 2.10 -14.97 -12.87
CA ARG A 75 0.99 -15.51 -12.06
C ARG A 75 0.49 -14.57 -10.96
N ASN A 76 1.29 -13.58 -10.58
CA ASN A 76 0.93 -12.58 -9.57
C ASN A 76 0.22 -11.36 -10.18
N THR A 77 0.12 -11.28 -11.51
CA THR A 77 -0.60 -10.21 -12.20
C THR A 77 -2.08 -10.31 -11.87
N ASN A 78 -2.60 -9.33 -11.15
CA ASN A 78 -4.01 -9.32 -10.75
C ASN A 78 -4.90 -8.88 -11.92
N PHE A 79 -5.67 -9.80 -12.49
CA PHE A 79 -6.71 -9.49 -13.47
C PHE A 79 -8.08 -9.37 -12.78
N HIS A 80 -8.97 -8.57 -13.36
CA HIS A 80 -10.30 -8.23 -12.84
C HIS A 80 -11.43 -9.01 -13.49
#